data_AF-A0A504Y773-F1
#
_entry.id   AF-A0A504Y773-F1
#
_cell.length_a   1.000
_cell.length_b   1.000
_cell.length_c   1.000
_cell.angle_alpha   90.00
_cell.angle_beta   90.00
_cell.angle_gamma   90.00
#
_symmetry.space_group_name_H-M   'P 1'
#
loop_
_entity.id
_entity.type
_entity.pdbx_description
1 polymer ?
#
loop_
_entity_poly.entity_id
_entity_poly.type
_entity_poly.pdbx_seq_one_letter_code
_entity_poly.pdbx_strand_id
1 'polypeptide(L)'
;MRIPLVLLGLSLRLLAQKYASKEFVESFTYSPMDQWDSLLEGIYLTKRNMSAYDNNLVHQPPLVLHLWSKLLPLLSGRETLLFLFLELIMIGSLLNFSLVCISTILETEKYRKSVNKSSRGMLLSRSHFDLAPTLVLICYSVNPYSIVSFAAQSTSIVWNIVGVWSLIACFSGHLIMASCLCAVGCYLRFYPGYMLLPILITPFSLPAASGLPRRLLRATASLLGFALTLASLFWASYLLENGQWLFLNSVYLYQFTFADCTAQLGIYWYMFVEMFEHFQDLFVWVFQLLLPVLVVALSL
;
A
#
# COMPACT_ATOMS: atom_id res chain seq x y z
N MET A 1 -21.28 18.82 5.17
CA MET A 1 -19.88 19.29 5.40
C MET A 1 -18.79 18.48 4.69
N ARG A 2 -18.97 17.22 4.27
CA ARG A 2 -17.86 16.42 3.72
C ARG A 2 -17.54 16.67 2.24
N ILE A 3 -18.54 16.90 1.40
CA ILE A 3 -18.37 17.21 -0.03
C ILE A 3 -17.45 18.42 -0.31
N PRO A 4 -17.59 19.59 0.36
CA PRO A 4 -16.70 20.71 0.09
C PRO A 4 -15.23 20.42 0.44
N LEU A 5 -14.96 19.57 1.43
CA LEU A 5 -13.60 19.16 1.78
C LEU A 5 -12.98 18.26 0.70
N VAL A 6 -13.76 17.35 0.13
CA VAL A 6 -13.33 16.53 -1.02
C VAL A 6 -12.99 17.43 -2.21
N LEU A 7 -13.88 18.37 -2.54
CA LEU A 7 -13.65 19.31 -3.63
C LEU A 7 -12.41 20.19 -3.40
N LEU A 8 -12.19 20.66 -2.17
CA LEU A 8 -10.98 21.37 -1.79
C LEU A 8 -9.74 20.51 -2.04
N GLY A 9 -9.70 19.27 -1.54
CA GLY A 9 -8.58 18.36 -1.73
C GLY A 9 -8.27 18.04 -3.20
N LEU A 10 -9.30 17.88 -4.03
CA LEU A 10 -9.14 17.68 -5.48
C LEU A 10 -8.67 18.95 -6.18
N SER A 11 -9.17 20.13 -5.78
CA SER A 11 -8.72 21.40 -6.33
C SER A 11 -7.25 21.66 -6.03
N LEU A 12 -6.79 21.37 -4.81
CA LEU A 12 -5.37 21.48 -4.43
C LEU A 12 -4.47 20.58 -5.28
N ARG A 13 -4.91 19.35 -5.55
CA ARG A 13 -4.21 18.39 -6.43
C ARG A 13 -4.07 18.91 -7.86
N LEU A 14 -5.16 19.43 -8.43
CA LEU A 14 -5.13 20.02 -9.78
C LEU A 14 -4.30 21.30 -9.86
N LEU A 15 -4.37 22.14 -8.82
CA LEU A 15 -3.53 23.34 -8.72
C LEU A 15 -2.04 22.97 -8.62
N ALA A 16 -1.70 21.99 -7.77
CA ALA A 16 -0.34 21.50 -7.64
C ALA A 16 0.18 20.94 -8.97
N GLN A 17 -0.60 20.10 -9.67
CA GLN A 17 -0.20 19.57 -10.97
C GLN A 17 0.02 20.66 -12.02
N LYS A 18 -0.75 21.76 -11.98
CA LYS A 18 -0.66 22.85 -12.96
C LYS A 18 0.47 23.85 -12.65
N TYR A 19 0.71 24.15 -11.38
CA TYR A 19 1.57 25.28 -10.96
C TYR A 19 2.88 24.87 -10.28
N ALA A 20 2.99 23.65 -9.75
CA ALA A 20 4.26 23.19 -9.17
C ALA A 20 5.29 22.92 -10.27
N SER A 21 6.55 23.29 -10.03
CA SER A 21 7.62 22.96 -10.97
C SER A 21 7.88 21.45 -10.98
N LYS A 22 8.28 20.92 -12.15
CA LYS A 22 8.60 19.50 -12.30
C LYS A 22 9.73 19.07 -11.34
N GLU A 23 10.78 19.87 -11.23
CA GLU A 23 11.89 19.66 -10.29
C GLU A 23 11.44 19.57 -8.83
N PHE A 24 10.53 20.46 -8.40
CA PHE A 24 9.98 20.43 -7.06
C PHE A 24 9.20 19.13 -6.84
N VAL A 25 8.27 18.79 -7.74
CA VAL A 25 7.46 17.57 -7.62
C VAL A 25 8.35 16.33 -7.56
N GLU A 26 9.30 16.20 -8.48
CA GLU A 26 10.21 15.06 -8.57
C GLU A 26 11.07 14.91 -7.31
N SER A 27 11.60 16.01 -6.76
CA SER A 27 12.42 15.95 -5.54
C SER A 27 11.73 15.33 -4.32
N PHE A 28 10.40 15.45 -4.24
CA PHE A 28 9.59 14.94 -3.12
C PHE A 28 9.03 13.53 -3.37
N THR A 29 8.79 13.17 -4.63
CA THR A 29 8.07 11.94 -5.00
C THR A 29 8.92 10.98 -5.82
N TYR A 30 10.22 11.24 -5.97
CA TYR A 30 11.11 10.34 -6.66
C TYR A 30 11.04 8.97 -6.01
N SER A 31 10.64 7.99 -6.81
CA SER A 31 10.75 6.57 -6.49
C SER A 31 10.83 5.84 -7.83
N PRO A 32 11.91 5.10 -8.11
CA PRO A 32 12.06 4.33 -9.36
C PRO A 32 10.90 3.36 -9.56
N MET A 33 10.31 2.97 -8.43
CA MET A 33 9.22 2.04 -8.40
C MET A 33 7.89 2.66 -8.79
N ASP A 34 7.60 3.92 -8.41
CA ASP A 34 6.28 4.53 -8.53
C ASP A 34 6.18 5.59 -9.65
N GLN A 35 7.27 5.83 -10.38
CA GLN A 35 7.35 6.85 -11.42
C GLN A 35 6.55 6.51 -12.68
N TRP A 36 5.91 7.54 -13.23
CA TRP A 36 5.16 7.45 -14.48
C TRP A 36 6.08 7.23 -15.69
N ASP A 37 7.23 7.92 -15.73
CA ASP A 37 8.17 7.85 -16.86
C ASP A 37 8.77 6.43 -17.01
N SER A 38 9.16 5.78 -15.91
CA SER A 38 9.64 4.38 -15.91
C SER A 38 8.57 3.42 -16.44
N LEU A 39 7.31 3.65 -16.10
CA LEU A 39 6.19 2.86 -16.59
C LEU A 39 5.95 3.04 -18.10
N LEU A 40 6.03 4.28 -18.60
CA LEU A 40 5.90 4.57 -20.03
C LEU A 40 7.02 3.90 -20.84
N GLU A 41 8.26 3.95 -20.34
CA GLU A 41 9.40 3.28 -20.95
C GLU A 41 9.20 1.76 -20.99
N GLY A 42 8.77 1.16 -19.87
CA GLY A 42 8.47 -0.27 -19.82
C GLY A 42 7.42 -0.69 -20.85
N ILE A 43 6.32 0.06 -20.97
CA ILE A 43 5.29 -0.19 -21.98
C ILE A 43 5.84 -0.04 -23.40
N TYR A 44 6.71 0.94 -23.64
CA TYR A 44 7.34 1.16 -24.93
C TYR A 44 8.25 0.00 -25.34
N LEU A 45 9.07 -0.52 -24.42
CA LEU A 45 9.91 -1.70 -24.63
C LEU A 45 9.07 -2.96 -24.91
N THR A 46 8.05 -3.22 -24.09
CA THR A 46 7.17 -4.39 -24.28
C THR A 46 6.47 -4.37 -25.63
N LYS A 47 6.02 -3.20 -26.12
CA LYS A 47 5.39 -3.06 -27.46
C LYS A 47 6.32 -3.42 -28.62
N ARG A 48 7.64 -3.38 -28.41
CA ARG A 48 8.66 -3.74 -29.41
C ARG A 48 9.18 -5.17 -29.22
N ASN A 49 8.54 -5.98 -28.39
CA ASN A 49 9.00 -7.32 -28.01
C ASN A 49 10.42 -7.32 -27.42
N MET A 50 10.80 -6.23 -26.74
CA MET A 50 12.03 -6.16 -25.95
C MET A 50 11.69 -6.39 -24.48
N SER A 51 12.60 -7.02 -23.76
CA SER A 51 12.46 -7.20 -22.30
C SER A 51 12.50 -5.84 -21.61
N ALA A 52 11.50 -5.56 -20.77
CA ALA A 52 11.45 -4.32 -20.00
C ALA A 52 12.48 -4.29 -18.86
N TYR A 53 13.04 -5.45 -18.49
CA TYR A 53 13.85 -5.62 -17.28
C TYR A 53 15.35 -5.75 -17.55
N ASP A 54 15.79 -5.82 -18.81
CA ASP A 54 17.20 -6.03 -19.16
C ASP A 54 18.12 -4.89 -18.68
N ASN A 55 17.60 -3.65 -18.62
CA ASN A 55 18.38 -2.46 -18.30
C ASN A 55 18.13 -1.90 -16.89
N ASN A 56 17.40 -2.62 -16.02
CA ASN A 56 17.03 -2.15 -14.68
C ASN A 56 16.41 -0.73 -14.64
N LEU A 57 15.75 -0.30 -15.71
CA LEU A 57 15.04 0.99 -15.77
C LEU A 57 13.60 0.88 -15.27
N VAL A 58 13.04 -0.34 -15.32
CA VAL A 58 11.64 -0.63 -15.04
C VAL A 58 11.56 -1.53 -13.82
N HIS A 59 10.85 -1.05 -12.81
CA HIS A 59 10.68 -1.76 -11.55
C HIS A 59 9.20 -2.07 -11.22
N GLN A 60 8.32 -1.95 -12.22
CA GLN A 60 6.92 -2.34 -12.11
C GLN A 60 6.76 -3.83 -12.42
N PRO A 61 5.89 -4.58 -11.72
CA PRO A 61 5.66 -6.00 -12.02
C PRO A 61 5.05 -6.24 -13.42
N PRO A 62 5.31 -7.39 -14.08
CA PRO A 62 4.85 -7.65 -15.45
C PRO A 62 3.34 -7.54 -15.65
N LEU A 63 2.53 -8.05 -14.71
CA LEU A 63 1.08 -7.98 -14.81
C LEU A 63 0.58 -6.53 -14.74
N VAL A 64 1.25 -5.70 -13.95
CA VAL A 64 0.92 -4.27 -13.80
C VAL A 64 1.27 -3.55 -15.09
N LEU A 65 2.48 -3.74 -15.62
CA LEU A 65 2.88 -3.20 -16.92
C LEU A 65 1.90 -3.58 -18.03
N HIS A 66 1.48 -4.85 -18.08
CA HIS A 66 0.49 -5.33 -19.05
C HIS A 66 -0.90 -4.71 -18.86
N LEU A 67 -1.33 -4.50 -17.61
CA LEU A 67 -2.59 -3.82 -17.33
C LEU A 67 -2.55 -2.37 -17.83
N TRP A 68 -1.46 -1.66 -17.53
CA TRP A 68 -1.27 -0.27 -17.98
C TRP A 68 -1.11 -0.15 -19.49
N SER A 69 -0.40 -1.09 -20.14
CA SER A 69 -0.23 -1.10 -21.60
C SER A 69 -1.57 -1.18 -22.34
N LYS A 70 -2.54 -1.88 -21.75
CA LYS A 70 -3.93 -1.95 -22.24
C LYS A 70 -4.74 -0.74 -21.86
N LEU A 71 -4.58 -0.21 -20.65
CA LEU A 71 -5.39 0.90 -20.13
C LEU A 71 -5.04 2.24 -20.79
N LEU A 72 -3.76 2.50 -21.05
CA LEU A 72 -3.27 3.78 -21.55
C LEU A 72 -3.86 4.18 -22.91
N PRO A 73 -3.97 3.29 -23.91
CA PRO A 73 -4.68 3.59 -25.16
C PRO A 73 -6.14 4.01 -24.97
N LEU A 74 -6.86 3.46 -23.98
CA LEU A 74 -8.25 3.84 -23.71
C LEU A 74 -8.36 5.28 -23.17
N LEU A 75 -7.32 5.79 -22.53
CA LEU A 75 -7.33 7.12 -21.91
C LEU A 75 -7.09 8.23 -22.93
N SER A 76 -6.45 7.96 -24.08
CA SER A 76 -6.22 8.94 -25.16
C SER A 76 -5.72 10.31 -24.67
N GLY A 77 -4.76 10.33 -23.74
CA GLY A 77 -4.20 11.55 -23.14
C GLY A 77 -4.96 12.13 -21.93
N ARG A 78 -5.98 11.43 -21.42
CA ARG A 78 -6.78 11.83 -20.24
C ARG A 78 -6.28 11.20 -18.93
N GLU A 79 -4.97 11.10 -18.76
CA GLU A 79 -4.34 10.45 -17.60
C GLU A 79 -4.73 11.12 -16.28
N THR A 80 -4.80 12.46 -16.25
CA THR A 80 -5.25 13.21 -15.07
C THR A 80 -6.66 12.78 -14.60
N LEU A 81 -7.58 12.45 -15.52
CA LEU A 81 -8.91 11.99 -15.14
C LEU A 81 -8.87 10.63 -14.45
N LEU A 82 -7.98 9.74 -14.90
CA LEU A 82 -7.78 8.45 -14.25
C LEU A 82 -7.23 8.63 -12.83
N PHE A 83 -6.20 9.46 -12.65
CA PHE A 83 -5.66 9.74 -11.32
C PHE A 83 -6.69 10.40 -10.41
N LEU A 84 -7.53 11.31 -10.92
CA LEU A 84 -8.65 11.88 -10.14
C LEU A 84 -9.65 10.81 -9.71
N PHE A 85 -9.96 9.86 -10.59
CA PHE A 85 -10.83 8.74 -10.27
C PHE A 85 -10.23 7.83 -9.19
N LEU A 86 -8.92 7.53 -9.28
CA LEU A 86 -8.19 6.77 -8.25
C LEU A 86 -8.17 7.51 -6.91
N GLU A 87 -7.99 8.82 -6.90
CA GLU A 87 -8.07 9.66 -5.69
C GLU A 87 -9.47 9.61 -5.04
N LEU A 88 -10.53 9.67 -5.84
CA LEU A 88 -11.90 9.51 -5.34
C LEU A 88 -12.11 8.13 -4.72
N ILE A 89 -11.60 7.06 -5.35
CA ILE A 89 -11.61 5.72 -4.79
C ILE A 89 -10.86 5.68 -3.46
N MET A 90 -9.67 6.28 -3.39
CA MET A 90 -8.86 6.29 -2.17
C MET A 90 -9.56 7.04 -1.03
N ILE A 91 -10.12 8.22 -1.30
CA ILE A 91 -10.91 8.98 -0.32
C ILE A 91 -12.10 8.16 0.16
N GLY A 92 -12.85 7.54 -0.75
CA GLY A 92 -13.97 6.66 -0.40
C GLY A 92 -13.53 5.45 0.44
N SER A 93 -12.38 4.87 0.10
CA SER A 93 -11.79 3.73 0.82
C SER A 93 -11.38 4.12 2.24
N LEU A 94 -10.71 5.26 2.42
CA LEU A 94 -10.33 5.78 3.75
C LEU A 94 -11.55 6.11 4.62
N LEU A 95 -12.60 6.69 4.03
CA LEU A 95 -13.85 6.93 4.75
C LEU A 95 -14.50 5.62 5.19
N ASN A 96 -14.58 4.62 4.31
CA ASN A 96 -15.09 3.30 4.65
C ASN A 96 -14.24 2.64 5.76
N PHE A 97 -12.92 2.68 5.62
CA PHE A 97 -11.98 2.18 6.62
C PHE A 97 -12.21 2.82 7.99
N SER A 98 -12.38 4.15 8.06
CA SER A 98 -12.66 4.84 9.32
C SER A 98 -13.94 4.34 9.99
N LEU A 99 -15.01 4.09 9.22
CA LEU A 99 -16.29 3.60 9.74
C LEU A 99 -16.17 2.15 10.23
N VAL A 100 -15.47 1.30 9.48
CA VAL A 100 -15.22 -0.08 9.86
C VAL A 100 -14.39 -0.13 11.15
N CYS A 101 -13.29 0.63 11.26
CA CYS A 101 -12.50 0.69 12.49
C CYS A 101 -13.32 1.14 13.71
N ILE A 102 -14.12 2.20 13.57
CA ILE A 102 -15.01 2.66 14.66
C ILE A 102 -15.96 1.53 15.08
N SER A 103 -16.56 0.82 14.12
CA SER A 103 -17.46 -0.29 14.43
C SER A 103 -16.74 -1.42 15.18
N THR A 104 -15.55 -1.82 14.74
CA THR A 104 -14.75 -2.88 15.38
C THR A 104 -14.31 -2.49 16.79
N ILE A 105 -13.90 -1.24 17.01
CA ILE A 105 -13.51 -0.72 18.33
C ILE A 105 -14.71 -0.78 19.30
N LEU A 106 -15.88 -0.28 18.86
CA LEU A 106 -17.10 -0.29 19.66
C LEU A 106 -17.60 -1.72 19.97
N GLU A 107 -17.43 -2.66 19.04
CA GLU A 107 -17.73 -4.07 19.28
C GLU A 107 -16.78 -4.68 20.32
N THR A 108 -15.48 -4.42 20.18
CA THR A 108 -14.45 -4.93 21.11
C THR A 108 -14.70 -4.43 22.53
N GLU A 109 -15.13 -3.18 22.70
CA GLU A 109 -15.54 -2.63 24.00
C GLU A 109 -16.72 -3.38 24.64
N LYS A 110 -17.74 -3.76 23.86
CA LYS A 110 -18.90 -4.51 24.38
C LYS A 110 -18.53 -5.89 24.94
N TYR A 111 -17.45 -6.49 24.43
CA TYR A 111 -16.96 -7.77 24.93
C TYR A 111 -16.17 -7.64 26.25
N ARG A 112 -15.67 -6.45 26.62
CA ARG A 112 -15.15 -6.17 27.97
C ARG A 112 -16.30 -6.05 28.97
N LYS A 113 -16.98 -7.16 29.25
CA LYS A 113 -18.21 -7.20 30.08
C LYS A 113 -18.01 -6.95 31.59
N SER A 114 -16.77 -6.86 32.09
CA SER A 114 -16.47 -6.75 33.53
C SER A 114 -15.80 -5.41 33.90
N VAL A 115 -16.36 -4.30 33.44
CA VAL A 115 -15.87 -2.97 33.84
C VAL A 115 -16.51 -2.58 35.18
N ASN A 116 -15.68 -2.20 36.14
CA ASN A 116 -16.10 -1.73 37.47
C ASN A 116 -17.10 -0.57 37.33
N LYS A 117 -18.08 -0.44 38.24
CA LYS A 117 -19.12 0.60 38.19
C LYS A 117 -18.52 2.01 38.05
N SER A 118 -17.39 2.27 38.71
CA SER A 118 -16.67 3.55 38.65
C SER A 118 -16.05 3.87 37.27
N SER A 119 -15.84 2.88 36.42
CA SER A 119 -15.21 3.02 35.09
C SER A 119 -16.22 3.00 33.94
N ARG A 120 -17.53 2.89 34.23
CA ARG A 120 -18.59 2.88 33.20
C ARG A 120 -18.70 4.20 32.43
N GLY A 121 -18.35 5.31 33.05
CA GLY A 121 -18.29 6.62 32.40
C GLY A 121 -17.14 6.78 31.41
N MET A 122 -16.15 5.87 31.42
CA MET A 122 -15.00 5.88 30.50
C MET A 122 -15.22 4.99 29.26
N LEU A 123 -16.40 4.37 29.12
CA LEU A 123 -16.73 3.55 27.96
C LEU A 123 -16.89 4.43 26.71
N LEU A 124 -16.31 3.98 25.60
CA LEU A 124 -16.39 4.67 24.33
C LEU A 124 -17.80 4.51 23.75
N SER A 125 -18.52 5.64 23.71
CA SER A 125 -19.73 5.79 22.91
C SER A 125 -19.41 6.22 21.48
N ARG A 126 -20.32 5.96 20.55
CA ARG A 126 -20.23 6.39 19.15
C ARG A 126 -20.09 7.90 19.00
N SER A 127 -20.66 8.67 19.93
CA SER A 127 -20.57 10.14 19.96
C SER A 127 -19.13 10.66 20.04
N HIS A 128 -18.20 9.89 20.62
CA HIS A 128 -16.78 10.27 20.68
C HIS A 128 -16.10 10.20 19.31
N PHE A 129 -16.69 9.51 18.32
CA PHE A 129 -16.11 9.29 17.00
C PHE A 129 -16.82 10.04 15.87
N ASP A 130 -17.79 10.91 16.17
CA ASP A 130 -18.58 11.61 15.14
C ASP A 130 -17.69 12.46 14.21
N LEU A 131 -16.61 13.02 14.74
CA LEU A 131 -15.62 13.82 14.00
C LEU A 131 -14.57 12.96 13.27
N ALA A 132 -14.36 11.70 13.67
CA ALA A 132 -13.24 10.90 13.18
C ALA A 132 -13.23 10.71 11.64
N PRO A 133 -14.34 10.38 10.97
CA PRO A 133 -14.34 10.29 9.50
C PRO A 133 -14.05 11.63 8.81
N THR A 134 -14.48 12.74 9.42
CA THR A 134 -14.22 14.08 8.89
C THR A 134 -12.74 14.45 9.06
N LEU A 135 -12.12 14.09 10.18
CA LEU A 135 -10.69 14.28 10.42
C LEU A 135 -9.84 13.45 9.46
N VAL A 136 -10.17 12.18 9.24
CA VAL A 136 -9.48 11.32 8.25
C VAL A 136 -9.53 11.97 6.86
N LEU A 137 -10.69 12.50 6.47
CA LEU A 137 -10.84 13.22 5.21
C LEU A 137 -9.96 14.47 5.15
N ILE A 138 -9.97 15.32 6.19
CA ILE A 138 -9.14 16.53 6.25
C ILE A 138 -7.66 16.16 6.14
N CYS A 139 -7.19 15.20 6.96
CA CYS A 139 -5.81 14.77 6.99
C CYS A 139 -5.34 14.28 5.62
N TYR A 140 -6.15 13.50 4.91
CA TYR A 140 -5.77 13.01 3.57
C TYR A 140 -5.92 14.07 2.47
N SER A 141 -7.00 14.87 2.49
CA SER A 141 -7.25 15.88 1.47
C SER A 141 -6.19 16.99 1.47
N VAL A 142 -5.66 17.34 2.65
CA VAL A 142 -4.65 18.40 2.85
C VAL A 142 -3.23 17.82 3.02
N ASN A 143 -3.04 16.50 2.92
CA ASN A 143 -1.73 15.89 3.03
C ASN A 143 -0.81 16.39 1.89
N PRO A 144 0.28 17.14 2.19
CA PRO A 144 1.16 17.67 1.16
C PRO A 144 1.79 16.55 0.33
N TYR A 145 2.17 15.43 0.95
CA TYR A 145 2.75 14.30 0.22
C TYR A 145 1.76 13.71 -0.79
N SER A 146 0.51 13.45 -0.40
CA SER A 146 -0.51 12.94 -1.32
C SER A 146 -0.81 13.92 -2.46
N ILE A 147 -0.79 15.23 -2.19
CA ILE A 147 -1.01 16.26 -3.20
C ILE A 147 0.14 16.27 -4.23
N VAL A 148 1.39 16.21 -3.76
CA VAL A 148 2.55 16.19 -4.64
C VAL A 148 2.66 14.86 -5.39
N SER A 149 2.37 13.71 -4.76
CA SER A 149 2.31 12.40 -5.44
C SER A 149 1.29 12.36 -6.57
N PHE A 150 0.14 13.04 -6.40
CA PHE A 150 -0.82 13.21 -7.47
C PHE A 150 -0.25 14.08 -8.61
N ALA A 151 0.37 15.20 -8.27
CA ALA A 151 0.99 16.09 -9.26
C ALA A 151 2.08 15.36 -10.08
N ALA A 152 2.79 14.42 -9.46
CA ALA A 152 3.78 13.54 -10.08
C ALA A 152 3.20 12.40 -10.93
N GLN A 153 1.87 12.23 -10.95
CA GLN A 153 1.20 11.06 -11.55
C GLN A 153 1.76 9.73 -11.01
N SER A 154 2.06 9.67 -9.72
CA SER A 154 2.66 8.50 -9.07
C SER A 154 1.70 7.31 -9.09
N THR A 155 2.17 6.14 -9.52
CA THR A 155 1.40 4.89 -9.49
C THR A 155 1.20 4.34 -8.08
N SER A 156 1.80 4.99 -7.07
CA SER A 156 1.72 4.58 -5.67
C SER A 156 0.29 4.50 -5.12
N ILE A 157 -0.63 5.28 -5.70
CA ILE A 157 -2.05 5.29 -5.32
C ILE A 157 -2.67 3.90 -5.45
N VAL A 158 -2.24 3.07 -6.42
CA VAL A 158 -2.81 1.75 -6.68
C VAL A 158 -2.54 0.80 -5.52
N TRP A 159 -1.29 0.67 -5.08
CA TRP A 159 -0.94 -0.23 -3.98
C TRP A 159 -1.43 0.30 -2.63
N ASN A 160 -1.52 1.63 -2.46
CA ASN A 160 -2.14 2.25 -1.29
C ASN A 160 -3.62 1.87 -1.16
N ILE A 161 -4.39 1.93 -2.25
CA ILE A 161 -5.80 1.50 -2.27
C ILE A 161 -5.88 0.02 -1.88
N VAL A 162 -5.08 -0.86 -2.50
CA VAL A 162 -5.07 -2.29 -2.18
C VAL A 162 -4.76 -2.54 -0.69
N GLY A 163 -3.80 -1.80 -0.13
CA GLY A 163 -3.46 -1.87 1.30
C GLY A 163 -4.62 -1.47 2.22
N VAL A 164 -5.30 -0.35 1.91
CA VAL A 164 -6.49 0.08 2.68
C VAL A 164 -7.62 -0.94 2.58
N TRP A 165 -7.87 -1.51 1.39
CA TRP A 165 -8.88 -2.55 1.22
C TRP A 165 -8.54 -3.85 1.96
N SER A 166 -7.26 -4.23 2.01
CA SER A 166 -6.77 -5.34 2.83
C SER A 166 -7.10 -5.12 4.32
N LEU A 167 -6.86 -3.90 4.83
CA LEU A 167 -7.24 -3.54 6.20
C LEU A 167 -8.75 -3.58 6.41
N ILE A 168 -9.54 -2.98 5.51
CA ILE A 168 -11.01 -3.03 5.59
C ILE A 168 -11.50 -4.48 5.69
N ALA A 169 -11.00 -5.37 4.84
CA ALA A 169 -11.33 -6.78 4.86
C ALA A 169 -10.95 -7.45 6.19
N CYS A 170 -9.77 -7.13 6.72
CA CYS A 170 -9.26 -7.64 7.99
C CYS A 170 -10.14 -7.21 9.18
N PHE A 171 -10.42 -5.92 9.31
CA PHE A 171 -11.26 -5.37 10.39
C PHE A 171 -12.74 -5.80 10.27
N SER A 172 -13.20 -6.10 9.06
CA SER A 172 -14.53 -6.69 8.82
C SER A 172 -14.60 -8.20 9.09
N GLY A 173 -13.48 -8.84 9.45
CA GLY A 173 -13.41 -10.28 9.75
C GLY A 173 -13.26 -11.22 8.54
N HIS A 174 -13.18 -10.68 7.32
CA HIS A 174 -13.00 -11.43 6.07
C HIS A 174 -11.52 -11.73 5.80
N LEU A 175 -10.94 -12.62 6.61
CA LEU A 175 -9.48 -12.83 6.66
C LEU A 175 -8.88 -13.41 5.38
N ILE A 176 -9.60 -14.28 4.66
CA ILE A 176 -9.14 -14.81 3.37
C ILE A 176 -9.08 -13.70 2.34
N MET A 177 -10.10 -12.82 2.28
CA MET A 177 -10.09 -11.69 1.37
C MET A 177 -8.96 -10.71 1.72
N ALA A 178 -8.75 -10.45 3.02
CA ALA A 178 -7.65 -9.63 3.50
C ALA A 178 -6.29 -10.22 3.10
N SER A 179 -6.10 -11.53 3.25
CA SER A 179 -4.84 -12.19 2.91
C SER A 179 -4.59 -12.22 1.40
N CYS A 180 -5.62 -12.43 0.58
CA CYS A 180 -5.52 -12.32 -0.88
C CYS A 180 -5.16 -10.88 -1.31
N LEU A 181 -5.79 -9.85 -0.74
CA LEU A 181 -5.46 -8.45 -1.03
C LEU A 181 -4.06 -8.09 -0.53
N CYS A 182 -3.63 -8.63 0.62
CA CYS A 182 -2.26 -8.50 1.13
C CYS A 182 -1.24 -9.11 0.16
N ALA A 183 -1.56 -10.26 -0.46
CA ALA A 183 -0.71 -10.88 -1.48
C ALA A 183 -0.64 -10.04 -2.76
N VAL A 184 -1.76 -9.47 -3.21
CA VAL A 184 -1.76 -8.50 -4.31
C VAL A 184 -0.88 -7.30 -3.95
N GLY A 185 -1.01 -6.76 -2.74
CA GLY A 185 -0.16 -5.69 -2.23
C GLY A 185 1.33 -6.06 -2.26
N CYS A 186 1.68 -7.27 -1.78
CA CYS A 186 3.03 -7.83 -1.77
C CYS A 186 3.62 -7.99 -3.19
N TYR A 187 2.76 -8.35 -4.14
CA TYR A 187 3.14 -8.44 -5.55
C TYR A 187 3.39 -7.05 -6.18
N LEU A 188 2.60 -6.04 -5.81
CA LEU A 188 2.81 -4.67 -6.28
C LEU A 188 4.07 -4.03 -5.65
N ARG A 189 4.28 -4.26 -4.35
CA ARG A 189 5.34 -3.71 -3.51
C ARG A 189 5.75 -4.77 -2.50
N PHE A 190 7.02 -4.90 -2.17
CA PHE A 190 7.48 -5.93 -1.24
C PHE A 190 6.89 -5.76 0.18
N TYR A 191 6.87 -4.52 0.69
CA TYR A 191 6.59 -4.21 2.10
C TYR A 191 5.15 -4.47 2.61
N PRO A 192 4.07 -4.27 1.83
CA PRO A 192 2.72 -4.67 2.26
C PRO A 192 2.59 -6.14 2.70
N GLY A 193 3.48 -7.04 2.26
CA GLY A 193 3.51 -8.44 2.70
C GLY A 193 3.64 -8.61 4.22
N TYR A 194 4.25 -7.65 4.94
CA TYR A 194 4.36 -7.71 6.40
C TYR A 194 2.98 -7.66 7.09
N MET A 195 1.94 -7.15 6.43
CA MET A 195 0.57 -7.14 6.98
C MET A 195 -0.04 -8.55 7.09
N LEU A 196 0.58 -9.58 6.52
CA LEU A 196 0.15 -10.96 6.71
C LEU A 196 0.19 -11.36 8.19
N LEU A 197 1.22 -10.92 8.94
CA LEU A 197 1.35 -11.26 10.35
C LEU A 197 0.14 -10.82 11.20
N PRO A 198 -0.27 -9.53 11.21
CA PRO A 198 -1.45 -9.13 11.95
C PRO A 198 -2.73 -9.83 11.46
N ILE A 199 -2.88 -10.09 10.15
CA ILE A 199 -4.02 -10.86 9.61
C ILE A 199 -4.09 -12.26 10.23
N LEU A 200 -2.95 -12.96 10.35
CA LEU A 200 -2.86 -14.30 10.93
C LEU A 200 -3.09 -14.33 12.45
N ILE A 201 -2.82 -13.22 13.16
CA ILE A 201 -3.03 -13.10 14.61
C ILE A 201 -4.49 -12.78 14.95
N THR A 202 -5.22 -12.07 14.07
CA THR A 202 -6.62 -11.67 14.33
C THR A 202 -7.57 -12.80 14.77
N PRO A 203 -7.51 -14.07 14.27
CA PRO A 203 -8.37 -15.14 14.75
C PRO A 203 -8.16 -15.49 16.22
N PHE A 204 -6.95 -15.24 16.76
CA PHE A 204 -6.57 -15.56 18.14
C PHE A 204 -6.97 -14.46 19.12
N SER A 205 -7.11 -13.23 18.63
CA SER A 205 -7.59 -12.08 19.41
C SER A 205 -9.10 -12.10 19.67
N LEU A 206 -9.86 -12.96 18.96
CA LEU A 206 -11.30 -13.12 19.17
C LEU A 206 -11.62 -13.82 20.51
N PRO A 207 -12.83 -13.63 21.09
CA PRO A 207 -13.22 -14.24 22.35
C PRO A 207 -13.09 -15.78 22.35
N ALA A 208 -12.70 -16.35 23.51
CA ALA A 208 -12.43 -17.78 23.74
C ALA A 208 -13.54 -18.77 23.31
N ALA A 209 -14.74 -18.28 22.99
CA ALA A 209 -15.86 -19.07 22.48
C ALA A 209 -15.56 -19.75 21.12
N SER A 210 -14.60 -19.24 20.35
CA SER A 210 -14.05 -19.95 19.19
C SER A 210 -13.01 -20.96 19.67
N GLY A 211 -13.35 -22.25 19.67
CA GLY A 211 -12.36 -23.29 19.99
C GLY A 211 -11.08 -23.16 19.16
N LEU A 212 -9.94 -23.50 19.76
CA LEU A 212 -8.61 -23.50 19.13
C LEU A 212 -8.57 -24.06 17.69
N PRO A 213 -9.22 -25.21 17.34
CA PRO A 213 -9.16 -25.73 15.97
C PRO A 213 -9.77 -24.78 14.94
N ARG A 214 -10.84 -24.05 15.31
CA ARG A 214 -11.48 -23.10 14.39
C ARG A 214 -10.61 -21.87 14.15
N ARG A 215 -9.83 -21.44 15.15
CA ARG A 215 -8.88 -20.32 15.02
C ARG A 215 -7.72 -20.70 14.10
N LEU A 216 -7.13 -21.87 14.35
CA LEU A 216 -6.07 -22.43 13.51
C LEU A 216 -6.54 -22.60 12.08
N LEU A 217 -7.74 -23.16 11.85
CA LEU A 217 -8.30 -23.31 10.50
C LEU A 217 -8.44 -21.97 9.76
N ARG A 218 -8.87 -20.90 10.44
CA ARG A 218 -8.96 -19.57 9.82
C ARG A 218 -7.59 -18.98 9.50
N ALA A 219 -6.62 -19.15 10.40
CA ALA A 219 -5.25 -18.70 10.17
C ALA A 219 -4.60 -19.46 9.00
N THR A 220 -4.71 -20.79 8.98
CA THR A 220 -4.17 -21.62 7.89
C THR A 220 -4.87 -21.36 6.57
N ALA A 221 -6.19 -21.19 6.55
CA ALA A 221 -6.93 -20.80 5.34
C ALA A 221 -6.48 -19.42 4.82
N SER A 222 -6.20 -18.47 5.72
CA SER A 222 -5.71 -17.13 5.32
C SER A 222 -4.28 -17.21 4.78
N LEU A 223 -3.41 -18.01 5.40
CA LEU A 223 -2.04 -18.26 4.92
C LEU A 223 -2.05 -18.94 3.53
N LEU A 224 -2.89 -19.95 3.34
CA LEU A 224 -3.07 -20.61 2.05
C LEU A 224 -3.63 -19.65 0.99
N GLY A 225 -4.60 -18.82 1.35
CA GLY A 225 -5.13 -17.77 0.47
C GLY A 225 -4.03 -16.81 -0.01
N PHE A 226 -3.18 -16.34 0.90
CA PHE A 226 -2.03 -15.50 0.57
C PHE A 226 -1.02 -16.22 -0.34
N ALA A 227 -0.61 -17.44 0.03
CA ALA A 227 0.40 -18.18 -0.72
C ALA A 227 -0.08 -18.53 -2.14
N LEU A 228 -1.33 -18.99 -2.30
CA LEU A 228 -1.91 -19.35 -3.59
C LEU A 228 -2.08 -18.12 -4.49
N THR A 229 -2.55 -17.00 -3.95
CA THR A 229 -2.70 -15.78 -4.73
C THR A 229 -1.34 -15.23 -5.17
N LEU A 230 -0.37 -15.14 -4.27
CA LEU A 230 0.97 -14.67 -4.61
C LEU A 230 1.65 -15.58 -5.65
N ALA A 231 1.59 -16.90 -5.45
CA ALA A 231 2.11 -17.88 -6.41
C ALA A 231 1.44 -17.75 -7.78
N SER A 232 0.12 -17.54 -7.82
CA SER A 232 -0.61 -17.36 -9.08
C SER A 232 -0.20 -16.09 -9.82
N LEU A 233 0.06 -14.99 -9.11
CA LEU A 233 0.52 -13.73 -9.70
C LEU A 233 1.94 -13.85 -10.25
N PHE A 234 2.85 -14.49 -9.51
CA PHE A 234 4.19 -14.78 -9.98
C PHE A 234 4.19 -15.71 -11.19
N TRP A 235 3.38 -16.76 -11.16
CA TRP A 235 3.24 -17.69 -12.27
C TRP A 235 2.69 -17.00 -13.53
N ALA A 236 1.64 -16.19 -13.39
CA ALA A 236 1.11 -15.42 -14.50
C ALA A 236 2.14 -14.41 -15.06
N SER A 237 2.98 -13.81 -14.20
CA SER A 237 4.08 -12.93 -14.61
C SER A 237 5.15 -13.69 -15.40
N TYR A 238 5.52 -14.88 -14.94
CA TYR A 238 6.47 -15.76 -15.62
C TYR A 238 5.99 -16.15 -17.02
N LEU A 239 4.69 -16.44 -17.18
CA LEU A 239 4.09 -16.73 -18.48
C LEU A 239 4.11 -15.52 -19.42
N LEU A 240 3.94 -14.30 -18.90
CA LEU A 240 4.01 -13.07 -19.70
C LEU A 240 5.44 -12.77 -20.18
N GLU A 241 6.45 -13.03 -19.35
CA GLU A 241 7.86 -12.84 -19.66
C GLU A 241 8.48 -14.05 -20.39
N ASN A 242 7.68 -14.79 -21.18
CA ASN A 242 8.13 -15.93 -21.99
C ASN A 242 8.93 -16.99 -21.22
N GLY A 243 8.62 -17.21 -19.94
CA GLY A 243 9.30 -18.17 -19.09
C GLY A 243 10.62 -17.66 -18.51
N GLN A 244 10.78 -16.36 -18.32
CA GLN A 244 11.95 -15.76 -17.69
C GLN A 244 11.58 -15.12 -16.34
N TRP A 245 12.51 -15.18 -15.39
CA TRP A 245 12.36 -14.61 -14.04
C TRP A 245 13.11 -13.28 -13.85
N LEU A 246 13.51 -12.62 -14.94
CA LEU A 246 14.30 -11.37 -14.91
C LEU A 246 13.63 -10.29 -14.05
N PHE A 247 12.30 -10.19 -14.12
CA PHE A 247 11.52 -9.24 -13.34
C PHE A 247 11.70 -9.43 -11.82
N LEU A 248 12.05 -10.62 -11.31
CA LEU A 248 12.29 -10.81 -9.88
C LEU A 248 13.46 -9.96 -9.38
N ASN A 249 14.53 -9.88 -10.18
CA ASN A 249 15.72 -9.11 -9.84
C ASN A 249 15.38 -7.60 -9.88
N SER A 250 14.86 -7.14 -11.02
CA SER A 250 14.62 -5.72 -11.22
C SER A 250 13.48 -5.17 -10.36
N VAL A 251 12.48 -5.97 -9.99
CA VAL A 251 11.35 -5.49 -9.16
C VAL A 251 11.61 -5.72 -7.67
N TYR A 252 11.98 -6.93 -7.26
CA TYR A 252 11.99 -7.31 -5.83
C TYR A 252 13.39 -7.27 -5.23
N LEU A 253 14.40 -7.79 -5.92
CA LEU A 253 15.77 -7.72 -5.40
C LEU A 253 16.24 -6.26 -5.34
N TYR A 254 15.86 -5.44 -6.31
CA TYR A 254 16.13 -4.00 -6.31
C TYR A 254 15.59 -3.26 -5.07
N GLN A 255 14.37 -3.58 -4.62
CA GLN A 255 13.81 -3.04 -3.37
C GLN A 255 14.59 -3.55 -2.15
N PHE A 256 15.11 -4.77 -2.22
CA PHE A 256 15.84 -5.39 -1.12
C PHE A 256 17.24 -4.80 -0.92
N THR A 257 17.94 -4.50 -2.01
CA THR A 257 19.34 -4.05 -1.99
C THR A 257 19.52 -2.54 -1.81
N PHE A 258 18.43 -1.75 -1.79
CA PHE A 258 18.47 -0.28 -1.72
C PHE A 258 19.46 0.34 -2.73
N ALA A 259 19.53 -0.21 -3.93
CA ALA A 259 20.55 0.14 -4.92
C ALA A 259 20.49 1.61 -5.41
N ASP A 260 19.36 2.29 -5.21
CA ASP A 260 19.18 3.67 -5.60
C ASP A 260 19.11 4.62 -4.39
N CYS A 261 20.09 5.53 -4.37
CA CYS A 261 20.29 6.56 -3.35
C CYS A 261 20.07 7.98 -3.91
N THR A 262 19.29 8.09 -4.98
CA THR A 262 18.73 9.37 -5.43
C THR A 262 17.95 10.05 -4.32
N ALA A 263 18.01 11.38 -4.33
CA ALA A 263 17.39 12.18 -3.30
C ALA A 263 15.87 12.04 -3.33
N GLN A 264 15.30 11.67 -2.19
CA GLN A 264 13.86 11.62 -1.94
C GLN A 264 13.57 12.13 -0.52
N LEU A 265 12.29 12.30 -0.16
CA LEU A 265 11.89 12.83 1.16
C LEU A 265 12.47 12.03 2.34
N GLY A 266 12.66 10.71 2.19
CA GLY A 266 13.18 9.87 3.26
C GLY A 266 14.67 10.12 3.53
N ILE A 267 15.13 10.00 4.78
CA ILE A 267 16.54 10.22 5.16
C ILE A 267 17.50 9.11 4.71
N TYR A 268 16.97 7.96 4.26
CA TYR A 268 17.80 6.77 4.02
C TYR A 268 18.86 7.01 2.93
N TRP A 269 18.50 7.66 1.81
CA TRP A 269 19.41 7.85 0.69
C TRP A 269 20.66 8.63 1.12
N TYR A 270 20.48 9.66 1.96
CA TYR A 270 21.57 10.47 2.48
C TYR A 270 22.51 9.65 3.35
N MET A 271 21.96 8.77 4.20
CA MET A 271 22.78 7.85 5.00
C MET A 271 23.62 6.92 4.11
N PHE A 272 23.02 6.33 3.08
CA PHE A 272 23.74 5.39 2.21
C PHE A 272 24.79 6.06 1.32
N VAL A 273 24.58 7.32 0.92
CA VAL A 273 25.60 8.11 0.19
C VAL A 273 26.78 8.48 1.08
N GLU A 274 26.53 8.87 2.32
CA GLU A 274 27.59 9.30 3.26
C GLU A 274 28.31 8.14 3.95
N MET A 275 27.74 6.94 3.91
CA MET A 275 28.30 5.76 4.56
C MET A 275 29.42 5.13 3.74
N PHE A 276 30.48 4.71 4.42
CA PHE A 276 31.55 3.91 3.80
C PHE A 276 31.00 2.62 3.19
N GLU A 277 31.45 2.31 1.97
CA GLU A 277 31.03 1.12 1.22
C GLU A 277 31.13 -0.16 2.03
N HIS A 278 32.16 -0.29 2.87
CA HIS A 278 32.37 -1.46 3.72
C HIS A 278 31.20 -1.77 4.68
N PHE A 279 30.43 -0.75 5.09
CA PHE A 279 29.30 -0.92 6.01
C PHE A 279 27.94 -0.99 5.30
N GLN A 280 27.88 -0.79 3.98
CA GLN A 280 26.61 -0.73 3.25
C GLN A 280 25.76 -1.98 3.48
N ASP A 281 26.35 -3.17 3.31
CA ASP A 281 25.63 -4.44 3.51
C ASP A 281 25.05 -4.56 4.92
N LEU A 282 25.84 -4.22 5.95
CA LEU A 282 25.38 -4.26 7.35
C LEU A 282 24.13 -3.41 7.53
N PHE A 283 24.14 -2.18 7.03
CA PHE A 283 23.02 -1.26 7.17
C PHE A 283 21.81 -1.68 6.34
N VAL A 284 21.99 -2.20 5.12
CA VAL A 284 20.89 -2.81 4.35
C VAL A 284 20.19 -3.86 5.20
N TRP A 285 20.93 -4.80 5.81
CA TRP A 285 20.34 -5.83 6.65
C TRP A 285 19.65 -5.27 7.89
N VAL A 286 20.23 -4.27 8.56
CA VAL A 286 19.61 -3.61 9.71
C VAL A 286 18.27 -2.96 9.32
N PHE A 287 18.21 -2.26 8.19
CA PHE A 287 16.97 -1.66 7.70
C PHE A 287 15.92 -2.70 7.32
N GLN A 288 16.33 -3.77 6.63
CA GLN A 288 15.41 -4.85 6.27
C GLN A 288 14.89 -5.61 7.50
N LEU A 289 15.65 -5.65 8.60
CA LEU A 289 15.21 -6.25 9.87
C LEU A 289 14.34 -5.31 10.72
N LEU A 290 14.51 -4.00 10.60
CA LEU A 290 13.77 -3.02 11.40
C LEU A 290 12.25 -3.16 11.21
N LEU A 291 11.80 -3.26 9.96
CA LEU A 291 10.37 -3.37 9.63
C LEU A 291 9.70 -4.64 10.19
N PRO A 292 10.22 -5.86 9.99
CA PRO A 292 9.61 -7.06 10.58
C PRO A 292 9.62 -7.01 12.11
N VAL A 293 10.68 -6.50 12.75
CA VAL A 293 10.73 -6.36 14.21
C VAL A 293 9.64 -5.42 14.72
N LEU A 294 9.45 -4.26 14.08
CA LEU A 294 8.38 -3.31 14.42
C LEU A 294 6.99 -3.94 14.23
N VAL A 295 6.79 -4.67 13.14
CA VAL A 295 5.50 -5.33 12.86
C VAL A 295 5.20 -6.41 13.88
N VAL A 296 6.17 -7.24 14.25
CA VAL A 296 6.03 -8.22 15.34
C VAL A 296 5.69 -7.51 16.65
N ALA A 297 6.45 -6.47 17.03
CA ALA A 297 6.27 -5.74 18.27
C ALA A 297 4.90 -5.04 18.39
N LEU A 298 4.34 -4.54 17.28
CA LEU A 298 3.01 -3.92 17.25
C LEU A 298 1.87 -4.93 17.17
N SER A 299 2.15 -6.17 16.77
CA SER A 299 1.15 -7.22 16.59
C SER A 299 0.95 -8.12 17.82
N LEU A 300 1.93 -8.14 18.73
CA LEU A 300 1.89 -8.83 20.02
C LEU A 300 1.29 -7.93 21.11
#